data_AF-A0A3A5JJ57-F1
#
_entry.id   AF-A0A3A5JJ57-F1
#
_cell.length_a   1.000
_cell.length_b   1.000
_cell.length_c   1.000
_cell.angle_alpha   90.00
_cell.angle_beta   90.00
_cell.angle_gamma   90.00
#
_symmetry.space_group_name_H-M   'P 1'
#
loop_
_entity.id
_entity.type
_entity.pdbx_description
1 polymer ?
#
loop_
_entity_poly.entity_id
_entity_poly.type
_entity_poly.pdbx_seq_one_letter_code
_entity_poly.pdbx_strand_id
1 'polypeptide(L)'
;TSGVVSVAQYASLKHPGTANPDDSVSITDGALLAVVTVTDGDGDTATSSTGIGDAVQFQDDGPTAAIVQGTATVAHDETAGVQADADDTTAAAVVALFAGVANKSSDLSPSGYAQDATPVVSSTGSSFGADQEGGTTAFSLAVSAAGVDSGLDTTNGTSILLFKEGDLVVGRIGSAAGAAAFAVAIN
;
A
#
# COMPACT_ATOMS: atom_id res chain seq x y z
N THR A 1 6.35 25.66 -44.70
CA THR A 1 6.94 24.47 -44.04
C THR A 1 6.52 24.46 -42.58
N SER A 2 6.41 23.28 -41.96
CA SER A 2 6.08 23.09 -40.53
C SER A 2 7.19 22.32 -39.82
N GLY A 3 7.29 22.45 -38.49
CA GLY A 3 8.19 21.67 -37.64
C GLY A 3 7.42 20.70 -36.74
N VAL A 4 8.00 19.55 -36.44
CA VAL A 4 7.48 18.54 -35.49
C VAL A 4 8.55 18.28 -34.45
N VAL A 5 8.17 18.20 -33.18
CA VAL A 5 9.07 17.97 -32.05
C VAL A 5 8.88 16.55 -31.52
N SER A 6 9.98 15.89 -31.18
CA SER A 6 10.01 14.58 -30.50
C SER A 6 10.88 14.68 -29.25
N VAL A 7 10.51 13.98 -28.19
CA VAL A 7 11.18 14.06 -26.88
C VAL A 7 11.49 12.64 -26.39
N ALA A 8 12.65 12.47 -25.76
CA ALA A 8 13.01 11.29 -25.00
C ALA A 8 13.39 11.71 -23.59
N GLN A 9 12.97 10.94 -22.59
CA GLN A 9 13.30 11.15 -21.18
C GLN A 9 14.22 10.03 -20.71
N TYR A 10 15.29 10.39 -20.00
CA TYR A 10 16.30 9.43 -19.51
C TYR A 10 16.45 9.41 -17.99
N ALA A 11 15.78 10.34 -17.30
CA ALA A 11 15.76 10.43 -15.84
C ALA A 11 14.37 10.87 -15.37
N SER A 12 13.97 10.42 -14.19
CA SER A 12 12.78 10.95 -13.52
C SER A 12 12.97 12.45 -13.25
N LEU A 13 11.89 13.21 -13.43
CA LEU A 13 11.87 14.64 -13.12
C LEU A 13 11.16 14.83 -11.79
N LYS A 14 11.59 15.85 -11.04
CA LYS A 14 10.90 16.17 -9.79
C LYS A 14 9.65 16.97 -10.10
N HIS A 15 8.50 16.45 -9.68
CA HIS A 15 7.26 17.20 -9.67
C HIS A 15 7.03 17.86 -8.30
N PRO A 16 6.68 19.16 -8.26
CA PRO A 16 6.59 19.92 -7.02
C PRO A 16 5.29 19.69 -6.25
N GLY A 17 4.23 19.20 -6.91
CA GLY A 17 2.95 18.92 -6.28
C GLY A 17 2.97 17.58 -5.54
N THR A 18 2.54 17.57 -4.28
CA THR A 18 2.29 16.31 -3.54
C THR A 18 0.81 16.02 -3.37
N ALA A 19 -0.06 16.96 -3.75
CA ALA A 19 -1.51 16.86 -3.59
C ALA A 19 -2.24 16.43 -4.88
N ASN A 20 -1.62 16.65 -6.04
CA ASN A 20 -2.10 16.14 -7.31
C ASN A 20 -1.09 15.10 -7.79
N PRO A 21 -1.43 13.81 -7.76
CA PRO A 21 -0.54 12.75 -8.18
C PRO A 21 -0.35 12.69 -9.71
N ASP A 22 -1.23 13.35 -10.48
CA ASP A 22 -1.12 13.48 -11.93
C ASP A 22 -0.84 14.94 -12.32
N ASP A 23 0.37 15.45 -12.04
CA ASP A 23 0.79 16.83 -12.36
C ASP A 23 1.81 16.89 -13.51
N SER A 24 2.08 18.10 -13.99
CA SER A 24 2.99 18.32 -15.11
C SER A 24 4.04 19.39 -14.83
N VAL A 25 5.23 19.15 -15.37
CA VAL A 25 6.30 20.15 -15.46
C VAL A 25 6.66 20.37 -16.92
N SER A 26 7.05 21.58 -17.27
CA SER A 26 7.44 21.93 -18.64
C SER A 26 8.85 22.51 -18.66
N ILE A 27 9.47 22.51 -19.85
CA ILE A 27 10.67 23.32 -20.06
C ILE A 27 10.25 24.80 -19.95
N THR A 28 11.08 25.63 -19.32
CA THR A 28 10.85 27.09 -19.33
C THR A 28 10.75 27.59 -20.77
N ASP A 29 9.70 28.34 -21.13
CA ASP A 29 9.37 28.68 -22.52
C ASP A 29 10.58 29.19 -23.34
N GLY A 30 11.28 30.21 -22.84
CA GLY A 30 12.45 30.78 -23.51
C GLY A 30 13.73 29.94 -23.46
N ALA A 31 13.75 28.83 -22.72
CA ALA A 31 14.92 27.95 -22.64
C ALA A 31 15.03 27.01 -23.85
N LEU A 32 13.92 26.73 -24.55
CA LEU A 32 13.90 25.97 -25.79
C LEU A 32 13.32 26.84 -26.90
N LEU A 33 14.12 27.12 -27.94
CA LEU A 33 13.73 28.01 -29.03
C LEU A 33 13.53 27.24 -30.33
N ALA A 34 12.42 27.50 -31.01
CA ALA A 34 12.30 27.21 -32.43
C ALA A 34 12.95 28.35 -33.23
N VAL A 35 13.88 28.02 -34.12
CA VAL A 35 14.60 29.00 -34.94
C VAL A 35 14.26 28.73 -36.41
N VAL A 36 13.89 29.78 -37.13
CA VAL A 36 13.75 29.74 -38.59
C VAL A 36 14.79 30.67 -39.20
N THR A 37 15.52 30.16 -40.19
CA THR A 37 16.42 30.94 -41.03
C THR A 37 15.92 30.86 -42.46
N VAL A 38 15.76 32.02 -43.09
CA VAL A 38 15.40 32.15 -44.50
C VAL A 38 16.61 32.67 -45.24
N THR A 39 16.95 32.05 -46.36
CA THR A 39 17.98 32.52 -47.30
C THR A 39 17.30 32.79 -48.64
N ASP A 40 17.57 33.93 -49.27
CA ASP A 40 17.04 34.24 -50.58
C ASP A 40 17.98 33.79 -51.72
N GLY A 41 17.68 34.21 -52.95
CA GLY A 41 18.30 33.65 -54.16
C GLY A 41 19.73 34.13 -54.44
N ASP A 42 20.12 35.29 -53.93
CA ASP A 42 21.47 35.84 -54.02
C ASP A 42 22.28 35.70 -52.72
N GLY A 43 21.66 35.18 -51.66
CA GLY A 43 22.34 34.61 -50.49
C GLY A 43 22.20 35.43 -49.22
N ASP A 44 21.35 36.46 -49.22
CA ASP A 44 21.01 37.19 -47.99
C ASP A 44 20.24 36.27 -47.04
N THR A 45 20.45 36.46 -45.73
CA THR A 45 19.80 35.64 -44.70
C THR A 45 19.05 36.49 -43.67
N ALA A 46 17.93 35.96 -43.20
CA ALA A 46 17.19 36.49 -42.06
C ALA A 46 16.83 35.35 -41.10
N THR A 47 17.02 35.58 -39.80
CA THR A 47 16.71 34.61 -38.75
C THR A 47 15.69 35.20 -37.77
N SER A 48 14.74 34.37 -37.33
CA SER A 48 13.81 34.67 -36.25
C SER A 48 13.66 33.46 -35.33
N SER A 49 13.31 33.69 -34.08
CA SER A 49 13.05 32.62 -33.11
C SER A 49 11.83 32.89 -32.24
N THR A 50 11.28 31.84 -31.63
CA THR A 50 10.24 31.91 -30.61
C THR A 50 10.48 30.83 -29.55
N GLY A 51 10.07 31.10 -28.30
CA GLY A 51 10.00 30.09 -27.25
C GLY A 51 9.00 28.98 -27.62
N ILE A 52 9.36 27.76 -27.27
CA ILE A 52 8.51 26.56 -27.38
C ILE A 52 8.66 25.64 -26.17
N GLY A 53 9.29 26.11 -25.09
CA GLY A 53 9.59 25.24 -23.94
C GLY A 53 8.34 24.73 -23.24
N ASP A 54 7.29 25.55 -23.15
CA ASP A 54 6.01 25.18 -22.54
C ASP A 54 5.24 24.11 -23.34
N ALA A 55 5.54 23.99 -24.64
CA ALA A 55 5.00 22.94 -25.50
C ALA A 55 5.59 21.54 -25.21
N VAL A 56 6.71 21.46 -24.49
CA VAL A 56 7.30 20.21 -24.02
C VAL A 56 6.96 20.00 -22.55
N GLN A 57 5.97 19.15 -22.30
CA GLN A 57 5.49 18.81 -20.96
C GLN A 57 5.86 17.37 -20.59
N PHE A 58 6.20 17.18 -19.31
CA PHE A 58 6.45 15.89 -18.69
C PHE A 58 5.39 15.68 -17.61
N GLN A 59 4.58 14.64 -17.78
CA GLN A 59 3.52 14.29 -16.84
C GLN A 59 4.05 13.27 -15.84
N ASP A 60 3.68 13.44 -14.57
CA ASP A 60 3.83 12.40 -13.56
C ASP A 60 2.54 11.57 -13.53
N ASP A 61 2.68 10.26 -13.40
CA ASP A 61 1.55 9.38 -13.17
C ASP A 61 1.53 9.00 -11.68
N GLY A 62 0.37 9.12 -11.05
CA GLY A 62 0.19 8.86 -9.63
C GLY A 62 0.35 7.42 -9.16
N PRO A 63 0.54 7.20 -7.85
CA PRO A 63 0.46 5.86 -7.27
C PRO A 63 -0.98 5.32 -7.31
N THR A 64 -1.12 4.04 -7.59
CA THR A 64 -2.39 3.31 -7.47
C THR A 64 -2.24 2.16 -6.47
N ALA A 65 -3.25 1.97 -5.63
CA ALA A 65 -3.27 0.90 -4.63
C ALA A 65 -4.29 -0.17 -5.03
N ALA A 66 -3.85 -1.43 -5.02
CA ALA A 66 -4.70 -2.59 -5.17
C ALA A 66 -4.34 -3.63 -4.11
N ILE A 67 -5.35 -4.37 -3.66
CA ILE A 67 -5.18 -5.48 -2.72
C ILE A 67 -5.96 -6.68 -3.24
N VAL A 68 -5.32 -7.85 -3.20
CA VAL A 68 -5.90 -9.11 -3.64
C VAL A 68 -5.74 -10.14 -2.53
N GLN A 69 -6.85 -10.81 -2.18
CA GLN A 69 -6.82 -11.94 -1.27
C GLN A 69 -6.27 -13.18 -1.99
N GLY A 70 -5.30 -13.84 -1.36
CA GLY A 70 -4.79 -15.14 -1.78
C GLY A 70 -5.72 -16.29 -1.40
N THR A 71 -5.29 -17.52 -1.67
CA THR A 71 -6.01 -18.73 -1.26
C THR A 71 -5.58 -19.25 0.11
N ALA A 72 -4.54 -18.65 0.70
CA ALA A 72 -4.00 -19.03 1.99
C ALA A 72 -4.99 -18.75 3.11
N THR A 73 -5.00 -19.62 4.11
CA THR A 73 -5.79 -19.47 5.33
C THR A 73 -4.88 -19.72 6.49
N VAL A 74 -5.00 -18.94 7.57
CA VAL A 74 -4.29 -19.25 8.81
C VAL A 74 -5.21 -20.08 9.69
N ALA A 75 -4.95 -21.37 9.78
CA ALA A 75 -5.66 -22.31 10.64
C ALA A 75 -4.93 -22.45 11.98
N HIS A 76 -5.65 -22.26 13.08
CA HIS A 76 -5.13 -22.53 14.42
C HIS A 76 -5.81 -23.77 14.99
N ASP A 77 -5.02 -24.68 15.56
CA ASP A 77 -5.53 -25.80 16.34
C ASP A 77 -5.63 -25.42 17.81
N GLU A 78 -6.85 -25.32 18.32
CA GLU A 78 -7.11 -25.08 19.75
C GLU A 78 -6.58 -26.24 20.63
N THR A 79 -6.19 -27.39 20.07
CA THR A 79 -5.55 -28.51 20.78
C THR A 79 -4.20 -28.88 20.16
N ALA A 80 -3.12 -28.26 20.65
CA ALA A 80 -1.77 -28.43 20.11
C ALA A 80 -1.41 -29.85 19.61
N GLY A 81 -1.10 -29.94 18.31
CA GLY A 81 -0.53 -31.14 17.68
C GLY A 81 -1.54 -32.22 17.30
N VAL A 82 -2.84 -31.91 17.27
CA VAL A 82 -3.89 -32.87 16.86
C VAL A 82 -4.23 -32.71 15.37
N GLN A 83 -4.30 -31.48 14.87
CA GLN A 83 -4.57 -31.17 13.46
C GLN A 83 -3.27 -30.90 12.71
N ALA A 84 -2.90 -31.82 11.82
CA ALA A 84 -1.66 -31.75 11.05
C ALA A 84 -1.69 -30.68 9.94
N ASP A 85 -2.87 -30.18 9.59
CA ASP A 85 -3.10 -29.11 8.62
C ASP A 85 -3.20 -27.71 9.26
N ALA A 86 -3.05 -27.60 10.58
CA ALA A 86 -2.97 -26.32 11.26
C ALA A 86 -1.61 -25.64 11.06
N ASP A 87 -1.63 -24.31 11.00
CA ASP A 87 -0.44 -23.45 10.86
C ASP A 87 0.21 -23.12 12.22
N ASP A 88 0.04 -24.02 13.19
CA ASP A 88 0.50 -23.82 14.56
C ASP A 88 2.01 -23.60 14.64
N THR A 89 2.40 -22.61 15.41
CA THR A 89 3.81 -22.23 15.56
C THR A 89 4.14 -21.80 16.97
N THR A 90 5.39 -22.06 17.37
CA THR A 90 5.99 -21.58 18.62
C THR A 90 7.11 -20.57 18.37
N ALA A 91 7.23 -20.08 17.12
CA ALA A 91 8.26 -19.12 16.74
C ALA A 91 8.18 -17.86 17.60
N ALA A 92 9.27 -17.53 18.29
CA ALA A 92 9.32 -16.40 19.22
C ALA A 92 8.94 -15.06 18.57
N ALA A 93 9.24 -14.89 17.27
CA ALA A 93 8.86 -13.70 16.52
C ALA A 93 7.33 -13.56 16.40
N VAL A 94 6.60 -14.65 16.15
CA VAL A 94 5.12 -14.64 16.07
C VAL A 94 4.53 -14.41 17.45
N VAL A 95 5.04 -15.09 18.47
CA VAL A 95 4.61 -14.91 19.87
C VAL A 95 4.78 -13.46 20.33
N ALA A 96 5.88 -12.81 19.95
CA ALA A 96 6.18 -11.43 20.32
C ALA A 96 5.16 -10.41 19.78
N LEU A 97 4.53 -10.67 18.63
CA LEU A 97 3.49 -9.80 18.06
C LEU A 97 2.31 -9.60 19.02
N PHE A 98 2.01 -10.61 19.83
CA PHE A 98 0.85 -10.64 20.73
C PHE A 98 1.21 -10.41 22.20
N ALA A 99 2.48 -10.11 22.49
CA ALA A 99 2.95 -9.84 23.85
C ALA A 99 2.19 -8.68 24.51
N GLY A 100 1.82 -7.66 23.72
CA GLY A 100 1.09 -6.48 24.18
C GLY A 100 -0.40 -6.68 24.45
N VAL A 101 -1.00 -7.82 24.10
CA VAL A 101 -2.44 -8.05 24.31
C VAL A 101 -2.74 -8.17 25.80
N ALA A 102 -3.55 -7.24 26.31
CA ALA A 102 -3.95 -7.18 27.72
C ALA A 102 -5.28 -7.91 27.99
N ASN A 103 -5.45 -8.39 29.23
CA ASN A 103 -6.65 -9.10 29.70
C ASN A 103 -6.98 -10.33 28.82
N LYS A 104 -6.01 -11.22 28.58
CA LYS A 104 -6.22 -12.44 27.79
C LYS A 104 -7.18 -13.40 28.52
N SER A 105 -8.08 -14.05 27.79
CA SER A 105 -8.89 -15.14 28.34
C SER A 105 -8.00 -16.29 28.81
N SER A 106 -8.39 -16.97 29.89
CA SER A 106 -7.69 -18.14 30.44
C SER A 106 -8.35 -19.47 30.09
N ASP A 107 -9.39 -19.45 29.25
CA ASP A 107 -10.16 -20.64 28.87
C ASP A 107 -9.31 -21.64 28.07
N LEU A 108 -8.43 -21.12 27.19
CA LEU A 108 -7.44 -21.91 26.47
C LEU A 108 -6.07 -21.82 27.15
N SER A 109 -5.54 -22.96 27.60
CA SER A 109 -4.23 -23.07 28.25
C SER A 109 -3.46 -24.31 27.80
N PRO A 110 -2.24 -24.16 27.25
CA PRO A 110 -1.53 -22.91 26.98
C PRO A 110 -2.13 -22.12 25.80
N SER A 111 -1.80 -20.84 25.67
CA SER A 111 -2.15 -20.07 24.47
C SER A 111 -1.44 -20.64 23.25
N GLY A 112 -2.18 -20.82 22.16
CA GLY A 112 -1.63 -21.21 20.86
C GLY A 112 -1.41 -20.00 19.94
N TYR A 113 -0.60 -20.21 18.90
CA TYR A 113 -0.29 -19.22 17.87
C TYR A 113 -0.22 -19.93 16.53
N ALA A 114 -0.66 -19.25 15.47
CA ALA A 114 -0.62 -19.78 14.12
C ALA A 114 -0.11 -18.72 13.13
N GLN A 115 0.61 -19.16 12.11
CA GLN A 115 1.05 -18.32 10.99
C GLN A 115 1.31 -19.19 9.75
N ASP A 116 0.55 -18.95 8.69
CA ASP A 116 0.83 -19.53 7.37
C ASP A 116 2.08 -18.83 6.77
N ALA A 117 2.95 -19.61 6.11
CA ALA A 117 4.12 -19.10 5.42
C ALA A 117 3.78 -18.34 4.12
N THR A 118 2.57 -18.53 3.60
CA THR A 118 2.03 -17.89 2.41
C THR A 118 1.15 -16.70 2.79
N PRO A 119 1.36 -15.51 2.19
CA PRO A 119 0.55 -14.33 2.50
C PRO A 119 -0.93 -14.51 2.17
N VAL A 120 -1.81 -14.16 3.11
CA VAL A 120 -3.27 -14.14 2.90
C VAL A 120 -3.69 -13.03 1.93
N VAL A 121 -2.91 -11.96 1.80
CA VAL A 121 -3.14 -10.85 0.87
C VAL A 121 -1.84 -10.43 0.19
N SER A 122 -1.96 -9.82 -0.99
CA SER A 122 -0.85 -9.18 -1.69
C SER A 122 -1.27 -7.82 -2.25
N SER A 123 -0.28 -6.97 -2.54
CA SER A 123 -0.49 -5.67 -3.20
C SER A 123 -0.47 -5.77 -4.73
N THR A 124 -0.70 -6.98 -5.27
CA THR A 124 -0.71 -7.24 -6.72
C THR A 124 -1.66 -6.28 -7.43
N GLY A 125 -1.15 -5.56 -8.42
CA GLY A 125 -1.89 -4.53 -9.15
C GLY A 125 -1.68 -3.10 -8.64
N SER A 126 -0.90 -2.89 -7.57
CA SER A 126 -0.46 -1.55 -7.15
C SER A 126 0.66 -1.04 -8.06
N SER A 127 0.76 0.29 -8.21
CA SER A 127 1.83 0.99 -8.92
C SER A 127 2.28 2.19 -8.11
N PHE A 128 3.57 2.55 -8.20
CA PHE A 128 4.10 3.77 -7.57
C PHE A 128 4.09 4.98 -8.49
N GLY A 129 3.72 4.83 -9.76
CA GLY A 129 3.90 5.87 -10.76
C GLY A 129 5.24 5.74 -11.51
N ALA A 130 5.62 6.81 -12.21
CA ALA A 130 6.78 6.80 -13.10
C ALA A 130 8.12 7.03 -12.37
N ASP A 131 8.12 7.75 -11.26
CA ASP A 131 9.35 8.12 -10.53
C ASP A 131 9.87 7.00 -9.61
N GLN A 132 8.98 6.17 -9.05
CA GLN A 132 9.23 5.03 -8.15
C GLN A 132 10.16 5.31 -6.94
N GLU A 133 10.62 6.55 -6.76
CA GLU A 133 11.66 6.93 -5.83
C GLU A 133 11.11 6.88 -4.41
N GLY A 134 11.55 5.89 -3.63
CA GLY A 134 11.11 5.70 -2.25
C GLY A 134 9.67 5.22 -2.10
N GLY A 135 9.05 4.67 -3.16
CA GLY A 135 7.73 4.06 -3.07
C GLY A 135 7.71 2.87 -2.08
N THR A 136 6.74 2.87 -1.17
CA THR A 136 6.57 1.79 -0.17
C THR A 136 5.15 1.27 -0.15
N THR A 137 4.99 -0.04 0.05
CA THR A 137 3.71 -0.65 0.40
C THR A 137 3.67 -0.96 1.89
N ALA A 138 2.50 -0.80 2.51
CA ALA A 138 2.27 -1.16 3.89
C ALA A 138 0.90 -1.82 4.03
N PHE A 139 0.86 -2.95 4.74
CA PHE A 139 -0.39 -3.60 5.12
C PHE A 139 -0.80 -3.19 6.53
N SER A 140 -2.11 -3.06 6.76
CA SER A 140 -2.65 -2.81 8.08
C SER A 140 -4.03 -3.45 8.23
N LEU A 141 -4.39 -3.80 9.46
CA LEU A 141 -5.72 -4.31 9.79
C LEU A 141 -6.65 -3.19 10.23
N ALA A 142 -7.93 -3.31 9.93
CA ALA A 142 -8.99 -2.42 10.39
C ALA A 142 -10.26 -3.21 10.73
N VAL A 143 -11.17 -2.57 11.45
CA VAL A 143 -12.52 -3.09 11.74
C VAL A 143 -13.54 -2.12 11.14
N SER A 144 -14.69 -2.64 10.68
CA SER A 144 -15.73 -1.82 10.05
C SER A 144 -16.37 -0.81 11.01
N ALA A 145 -16.41 -1.15 12.30
CA ALA A 145 -16.71 -0.24 13.40
C ALA A 145 -16.07 -0.78 14.69
N ALA A 146 -15.76 0.09 15.66
CA ALA A 146 -15.28 -0.36 16.96
C ALA A 146 -16.37 -1.18 17.67
N GLY A 147 -16.05 -2.41 18.05
CA GLY A 147 -16.99 -3.33 18.69
C GLY A 147 -17.97 -3.97 17.71
N VAL A 148 -17.65 -4.01 16.41
CA VAL A 148 -18.44 -4.80 15.45
C VAL A 148 -18.40 -6.28 15.82
N ASP A 149 -19.54 -6.95 15.70
CA ASP A 149 -19.64 -8.38 15.94
C ASP A 149 -18.81 -9.16 14.91
N SER A 150 -17.98 -10.09 15.42
CA SER A 150 -17.20 -11.00 14.57
C SER A 150 -18.03 -12.14 13.99
N GLY A 151 -19.21 -12.40 14.56
CA GLY A 151 -20.01 -13.60 14.29
C GLY A 151 -19.51 -14.85 15.01
N LEU A 152 -18.47 -14.72 15.86
CA LEU A 152 -17.97 -15.78 16.72
C LEU A 152 -18.47 -15.57 18.15
N ASP A 153 -18.78 -16.67 18.83
CA ASP A 153 -19.18 -16.69 20.23
C ASP A 153 -18.22 -17.56 21.04
N THR A 154 -18.11 -17.28 22.34
CA THR A 154 -17.48 -18.22 23.28
C THR A 154 -18.33 -19.47 23.45
N THR A 155 -17.77 -20.50 24.10
CA THR A 155 -18.49 -21.75 24.42
C THR A 155 -19.75 -21.54 25.27
N ASN A 156 -19.85 -20.41 26.00
CA ASN A 156 -21.04 -20.07 26.77
C ASN A 156 -22.09 -19.24 25.98
N GLY A 157 -21.81 -18.92 24.71
CA GLY A 157 -22.68 -18.12 23.85
C GLY A 157 -22.52 -16.61 23.98
N THR A 158 -21.39 -16.11 24.51
CA THR A 158 -21.12 -14.66 24.53
C THR A 158 -20.37 -14.24 23.27
N SER A 159 -20.94 -13.29 22.53
CA SER A 159 -20.35 -12.81 21.28
C SER A 159 -19.00 -12.13 21.45
N ILE A 160 -18.14 -12.32 20.46
CA ILE A 160 -16.80 -11.74 20.40
C ILE A 160 -16.86 -10.54 19.45
N LEU A 161 -16.53 -9.37 19.97
CA LEU A 161 -16.55 -8.11 19.25
C LEU A 161 -15.13 -7.70 18.85
N LEU A 162 -14.95 -7.12 17.66
CA LEU A 162 -13.63 -6.74 17.14
C LEU A 162 -13.27 -5.30 17.48
N PHE A 163 -12.03 -5.10 17.94
CA PHE A 163 -11.46 -3.79 18.24
C PHE A 163 -10.08 -3.64 17.61
N LYS A 164 -9.84 -2.48 16.99
CA LYS A 164 -8.50 -2.08 16.53
C LYS A 164 -7.70 -1.55 17.72
N GLU A 165 -6.62 -2.22 18.08
CA GLU A 165 -5.77 -1.90 19.23
C GLU A 165 -4.30 -1.80 18.79
N GLY A 166 -3.86 -0.59 18.46
CA GLY A 166 -2.54 -0.39 17.82
C GLY A 166 -2.48 -1.10 16.47
N ASP A 167 -1.47 -1.94 16.27
CA ASP A 167 -1.32 -2.71 15.03
C ASP A 167 -2.20 -3.96 14.98
N LEU A 168 -2.78 -4.38 16.11
CA LEU A 168 -3.58 -5.59 16.22
C LEU A 168 -5.08 -5.33 16.01
N VAL A 169 -5.79 -6.37 15.58
CA VAL A 169 -7.25 -6.47 15.80
C VAL A 169 -7.49 -7.52 16.88
N VAL A 170 -8.13 -7.13 17.97
CA VAL A 170 -8.39 -7.99 19.13
C VAL A 170 -9.88 -8.34 19.19
N GLY A 171 -10.18 -9.63 19.27
CA GLY A 171 -11.52 -10.12 19.55
C GLY A 171 -11.78 -10.12 21.05
N ARG A 172 -12.67 -9.26 21.54
CA ARG A 172 -13.01 -9.09 22.96
C ARG A 172 -14.37 -9.70 23.27
N ILE A 173 -14.46 -10.45 24.37
CA ILE A 173 -15.68 -11.15 24.78
C ILE A 173 -16.71 -10.15 25.33
N GLY A 174 -17.83 -10.01 24.64
CA GLY A 174 -19.04 -9.26 25.03
C GLY A 174 -18.94 -7.73 25.04
N SER A 175 -17.76 -7.15 25.30
CA SER A 175 -17.56 -5.70 25.34
C SER A 175 -16.09 -5.31 25.18
N ALA A 176 -15.82 -4.01 25.01
CA ALA A 176 -14.45 -3.48 24.95
C ALA A 176 -13.61 -3.74 26.22
N ALA A 177 -14.24 -3.89 27.38
CA ALA A 177 -13.57 -4.24 28.63
C ALA A 177 -13.44 -5.77 28.84
N GLY A 178 -14.00 -6.56 27.93
CA GLY A 178 -13.96 -8.01 27.96
C GLY A 178 -12.55 -8.57 27.86
N ALA A 179 -12.41 -9.84 28.25
CA ALA A 179 -11.17 -10.56 28.01
C ALA A 179 -10.95 -10.75 26.51
N ALA A 180 -9.69 -10.74 26.06
CA ALA A 180 -9.33 -11.05 24.68
C ALA A 180 -9.48 -12.55 24.45
N ALA A 181 -10.35 -12.93 23.52
CA ALA A 181 -10.49 -14.30 23.04
C ALA A 181 -9.37 -14.66 22.05
N PHE A 182 -9.05 -13.73 21.14
CA PHE A 182 -7.97 -13.86 20.17
C PHE A 182 -7.45 -12.48 19.76
N ALA A 183 -6.32 -12.45 19.05
CA ALA A 183 -5.79 -11.26 18.40
C ALA A 183 -5.20 -11.62 17.03
N VAL A 184 -5.29 -10.70 16.08
CA VAL A 184 -4.81 -10.84 14.70
C VAL A 184 -3.79 -9.75 14.42
N ALA A 185 -2.69 -10.12 13.79
CA ALA A 185 -1.64 -9.23 13.31
C ALA A 185 -1.44 -9.42 11.80
N ILE A 186 -0.89 -8.42 11.12
CA ILE A 186 -0.43 -8.51 9.73
C ILE A 186 0.98 -7.93 9.65
N ASN A 187 1.89 -8.63 8.97
CA ASN A 187 3.29 -8.26 8.79
C ASN A 187 3.71 -8.48 7.34
#